data_AF-A0A6V7M044-F1
#
_entry.id   AF-A0A6V7M044-F1
#
_cell.length_a   1.000
_cell.length_b   1.000
_cell.length_c   1.000
_cell.angle_alpha   90.00
_cell.angle_beta   90.00
_cell.angle_gamma   90.00
#
_symmetry.space_group_name_H-M   'P 1'
#
loop_
_entity.id
_entity.type
_entity.pdbx_description
1 polymer ?
#
loop_
_entity_poly.entity_id
_entity_poly.type
_entity_poly.pdbx_seq_one_letter_code
_entity_poly.pdbx_strand_id
1 'polypeptide(L)'
;TFVCPTEIIAFSDRAAEFREINCELIAASCDSHFSHLAWSNTPRKQGGLGEMDIPLLADKSCKIARDYGVLDEETGVPFRGLFIIDDKQNLRQITINDLPVGR
;
A
#
# COMPACT_ATOMS: atom_id res chain seq x y z
N THR A 1 8.52 -1.58 -11.41
CA THR A 1 9.03 -2.76 -10.67
C THR A 1 7.90 -3.79 -10.61
N PHE A 2 8.18 -5.04 -10.98
CA PHE A 2 7.14 -6.06 -11.24
C PHE A 2 6.45 -6.65 -9.99
N VAL A 3 6.92 -6.29 -8.80
CA VAL A 3 6.48 -6.87 -7.51
C VAL A 3 5.44 -5.97 -6.79
N CYS A 4 4.97 -4.88 -7.40
CA CYS A 4 4.04 -3.94 -6.75
C CYS A 4 2.54 -4.32 -6.80
N PRO A 5 1.97 -4.84 -7.91
CA PRO A 5 0.52 -5.02 -7.97
C PRO A 5 0.03 -6.25 -7.20
N THR A 6 0.83 -7.31 -7.11
CA THR A 6 0.37 -8.61 -6.56
C THR A 6 -0.02 -8.52 -5.09
N GLU A 7 0.72 -7.75 -4.29
CA GLU A 7 0.43 -7.58 -2.86
C GLU A 7 -0.87 -6.80 -2.65
N ILE A 8 -0.99 -5.65 -3.32
CA ILE A 8 -2.14 -4.75 -3.24
C ILE A 8 -3.41 -5.46 -3.71
N ILE A 9 -3.31 -6.23 -4.80
CA ILE A 9 -4.42 -7.05 -5.32
C ILE A 9 -4.81 -8.14 -4.30
N ALA A 10 -3.85 -8.86 -3.73
CA ALA A 10 -4.13 -9.91 -2.76
C ALA A 10 -4.83 -9.39 -1.50
N PHE A 11 -4.45 -8.20 -1.01
CA PHE A 11 -5.14 -7.54 0.09
C PHE A 11 -6.53 -7.05 -0.29
N SER A 12 -6.68 -6.50 -1.49
CA SER A 12 -7.98 -6.05 -2.00
C SER A 12 -8.96 -7.20 -2.18
N ASP A 13 -8.53 -8.32 -2.76
CA ASP A 13 -9.38 -9.49 -3.00
C ASP A 13 -9.86 -10.13 -1.67
N ARG A 14 -9.13 -9.89 -0.57
CA ARG A 14 -9.44 -10.39 0.78
C ARG A 14 -9.96 -9.30 1.72
N ALA A 15 -10.25 -8.10 1.23
CA ALA A 15 -10.64 -6.96 2.08
C ALA A 15 -11.87 -7.27 2.95
N ALA A 16 -12.83 -8.06 2.44
CA ALA A 16 -13.98 -8.53 3.20
C ALA A 16 -13.59 -9.30 4.48
N GLU A 17 -12.57 -10.17 4.43
CA GLU A 17 -12.11 -10.93 5.60
C GLU A 17 -11.58 -10.01 6.72
N PHE A 18 -10.95 -8.89 6.35
CA PHE A 18 -10.47 -7.90 7.31
C PHE A 18 -11.64 -7.09 7.89
N ARG A 19 -12.62 -6.70 7.07
CA ARG A 19 -13.80 -5.97 7.55
C ARG A 19 -14.66 -6.79 8.51
N GLU A 20 -14.76 -8.10 8.31
CA GLU A 20 -15.46 -9.01 9.23
C GLU A 20 -14.87 -8.99 10.65
N ILE A 21 -13.58 -8.73 10.78
CA ILE A 21 -12.89 -8.59 12.08
C ILE A 21 -12.68 -7.11 12.47
N ASN A 22 -13.45 -6.19 11.90
CA ASN A 22 -13.39 -4.75 12.17
C ASN A 22 -11.99 -4.13 11.88
N CYS A 23 -11.36 -4.57 10.79
CA CYS A 23 -10.08 -4.07 10.30
C CYS A 23 -10.24 -3.48 8.90
N GLU A 24 -9.76 -2.25 8.72
CA GLU A 24 -9.67 -1.61 7.40
C GLU A 24 -8.25 -1.67 6.86
N LEU A 25 -8.15 -1.74 5.53
CA LEU A 25 -6.88 -1.80 4.81
C LEU A 25 -6.67 -0.51 4.03
N ILE A 26 -5.45 0.00 4.05
CA ILE A 26 -5.05 1.17 3.26
C ILE A 26 -3.71 0.88 2.60
N ALA A 27 -3.64 1.01 1.28
CA ALA A 27 -2.39 0.97 0.55
C ALA A 27 -1.91 2.40 0.32
N ALA A 28 -0.62 2.67 0.50
CA ALA A 28 -0.04 4.01 0.38
C ALA A 28 1.25 3.98 -0.43
N SER A 29 1.50 5.04 -1.19
CA SER A 29 2.78 5.27 -1.87
C SER A 29 3.00 6.76 -2.15
N CYS A 30 4.19 7.12 -2.61
CA CYS A 30 4.56 8.49 -2.96
C CYS A 30 4.08 8.93 -4.35
N ASP A 31 3.31 8.09 -5.04
CA ASP A 31 2.66 8.42 -6.30
C ASP A 31 1.48 9.38 -6.12
N SER A 32 1.03 9.98 -7.22
CA SER A 32 -0.10 10.90 -7.22
C SER A 32 -1.44 10.15 -7.26
N HIS A 33 -2.52 10.79 -6.81
CA HIS A 33 -3.87 10.23 -6.94
C HIS A 33 -4.28 10.03 -8.42
N PHE A 34 -3.73 10.83 -9.36
CA PHE A 34 -3.91 10.60 -10.80
C PHE A 34 -3.23 9.30 -11.25
N SER A 35 -2.03 9.01 -10.73
CA SER A 35 -1.31 7.76 -10.99
C SER A 35 -2.11 6.56 -10.46
N HIS A 36 -2.67 6.67 -9.25
CA HIS A 36 -3.51 5.63 -8.64
C HIS A 36 -4.76 5.36 -9.47
N LEU A 37 -5.45 6.41 -9.91
CA LEU A 37 -6.63 6.28 -10.76
C LEU A 37 -6.30 5.64 -12.13
N ALA A 38 -5.20 6.04 -12.75
CA ALA A 38 -4.75 5.42 -14.00
C ALA A 38 -4.41 3.94 -13.79
N TRP A 39 -3.79 3.61 -12.66
CA TRP A 39 -3.38 2.24 -12.34
C TRP A 39 -4.56 1.32 -11.99
N SER A 40 -5.59 1.83 -11.29
CA SER A 40 -6.84 1.10 -11.03
C SER A 40 -7.67 0.91 -12.30
N ASN A 41 -7.70 1.90 -13.19
CA ASN A 41 -8.38 1.76 -14.49
C ASN A 41 -7.66 0.82 -15.47
N THR A 42 -6.39 0.49 -15.20
CA THR A 42 -5.64 -0.45 -16.02
C THR A 42 -6.01 -1.89 -15.65
N PRO A 43 -6.36 -2.78 -16.61
CA PRO A 43 -6.70 -4.16 -16.30
C PRO A 43 -5.52 -4.95 -15.69
N ARG A 44 -5.81 -5.86 -14.76
CA ARG A 44 -4.80 -6.74 -14.12
C ARG A 44 -3.93 -7.50 -15.12
N LYS A 45 -4.51 -7.95 -16.24
CA LYS A 45 -3.78 -8.63 -17.34
C LYS A 45 -2.70 -7.76 -18.01
N GLN A 46 -2.77 -6.45 -17.86
CA GLN A 46 -1.82 -5.47 -18.40
C GLN A 46 -0.91 -4.89 -17.31
N GLY A 47 -0.90 -5.48 -16.10
CA GLY A 47 -0.11 -5.01 -14.97
C GLY A 47 -0.76 -3.89 -14.14
N GLY A 48 -2.04 -3.62 -14.38
CA GLY A 48 -2.83 -2.71 -13.55
C GLY A 48 -3.38 -3.36 -12.28
N LEU A 49 -4.07 -2.56 -11.48
CA LEU A 49 -4.73 -3.04 -10.26
C LEU A 49 -6.14 -3.58 -10.53
N GLY A 50 -6.82 -3.02 -11.54
CA GLY A 50 -8.24 -3.27 -11.78
C GLY A 50 -9.13 -2.68 -10.69
N GLU A 51 -10.31 -3.26 -10.49
CA GLU A 51 -11.20 -2.89 -9.40
C GLU A 51 -10.55 -3.16 -8.05
N MET A 52 -10.61 -2.16 -7.18
CA MET A 52 -9.97 -2.13 -5.87
C MET A 52 -11.01 -1.90 -4.80
N ASP A 53 -10.98 -2.76 -3.77
CA ASP A 53 -11.84 -2.69 -2.60
C ASP A 53 -11.14 -2.01 -1.41
N ILE A 54 -9.93 -1.50 -1.61
CA ILE A 54 -9.17 -0.77 -0.59
C ILE A 54 -8.75 0.61 -1.11
N PRO A 55 -8.74 1.64 -0.25
CA PRO A 55 -8.25 2.96 -0.63
C PRO A 55 -6.75 2.96 -0.97
N LEU A 56 -6.42 3.69 -2.04
CA LEU A 56 -5.05 3.98 -2.47
C LEU A 56 -4.68 5.41 -2.07
N LEU A 57 -3.89 5.56 -0.99
CA LEU A 57 -3.42 6.82 -0.46
C LEU A 57 -2.24 7.36 -1.29
N ALA A 58 -2.33 8.64 -1.65
CA ALA A 58 -1.28 9.37 -2.35
C ALA A 58 -0.49 10.25 -1.37
N ASP A 59 0.73 9.84 -1.02
CA ASP A 59 1.67 10.60 -0.18
C ASP A 59 2.66 11.38 -1.05
N LYS A 60 2.15 12.33 -1.86
CA LYS A 60 3.00 13.01 -2.86
C LYS A 60 4.11 13.88 -2.25
N SER A 61 3.96 14.28 -1.00
CA SER A 61 5.00 15.02 -0.24
C SER A 61 6.04 14.11 0.41
N CYS A 62 5.87 12.78 0.31
CA CYS A 62 6.65 11.76 1.01
C CYS A 62 6.67 11.95 2.53
N LYS A 63 5.70 12.71 3.09
CA LYS A 63 5.70 13.04 4.51
C LYS A 63 5.31 11.81 5.33
N ILE A 64 4.31 11.06 4.88
CA ILE A 64 3.84 9.87 5.58
C ILE A 64 4.92 8.79 5.54
N ALA A 65 5.51 8.54 4.37
CA ALA A 65 6.61 7.58 4.24
C ALA A 65 7.80 7.92 5.15
N ARG A 66 8.13 9.21 5.29
CA ARG A 66 9.17 9.69 6.21
C ARG A 66 8.78 9.54 7.67
N ASP A 67 7.58 9.94 8.06
CA ASP A 67 7.07 9.83 9.43
C ASP A 67 7.01 8.37 9.90
N TYR A 68 6.73 7.44 8.99
CA TYR A 68 6.70 5.99 9.25
C TYR A 68 8.08 5.33 9.11
N GLY A 69 9.13 6.08 8.75
CA GLY A 69 10.50 5.59 8.68
C GLY A 69 10.78 4.60 7.56
N VAL A 70 9.98 4.63 6.48
CA VAL A 70 10.11 3.70 5.34
C VAL A 70 10.59 4.40 4.07
N LEU A 71 10.74 5.72 4.06
CA LEU A 71 11.24 6.44 2.90
C LEU A 71 12.74 6.22 2.72
N ASP A 72 13.14 5.78 1.53
CA ASP A 72 14.51 5.94 1.06
C ASP A 72 14.68 7.39 0.56
N GLU A 73 15.46 8.19 1.30
CA GLU A 73 15.70 9.60 0.99
C GLU A 73 16.55 9.80 -0.29
N GLU A 74 17.32 8.78 -0.71
CA GLU A 74 18.13 8.88 -1.93
C GLU A 74 17.27 8.69 -3.18
N THR A 75 16.37 7.71 -3.16
CA THR A 75 15.54 7.36 -4.32
C THR A 75 14.15 7.99 -4.30
N GLY A 76 13.67 8.44 -3.14
CA GLY A 76 12.32 8.95 -2.93
C GLY A 76 11.25 7.86 -2.97
N VAL A 77 11.65 6.58 -2.89
CA VAL A 77 10.75 5.41 -2.95
C VAL A 77 10.65 4.80 -1.55
N PRO A 78 9.44 4.50 -1.05
CA PRO A 78 9.32 3.81 0.22
C PRO A 78 9.70 2.32 0.11
N PHE A 79 10.39 1.81 1.13
CA PHE A 79 10.49 0.37 1.41
C PHE A 79 9.10 -0.23 1.64
N ARG A 80 9.01 -1.57 1.57
CA ARG A 80 7.76 -2.30 1.77
C ARG A 80 7.42 -2.39 3.26
N GLY A 81 6.80 -1.33 3.78
CA GLY A 81 6.31 -1.25 5.15
C GLY A 81 4.88 -1.76 5.29
N LEU A 82 4.64 -2.61 6.29
CA LEU A 82 3.31 -2.95 6.79
C LEU A 82 3.21 -2.58 8.26
N PHE A 83 2.13 -1.88 8.61
CA PHE A 83 1.87 -1.38 9.95
C PHE A 83 0.48 -1.85 10.40
N ILE A 84 0.41 -2.51 11.56
CA ILE A 84 -0.86 -2.87 12.19
C ILE A 84 -1.11 -1.88 13.32
N ILE A 85 -2.20 -1.13 13.19
CA ILE A 85 -2.64 -0.11 14.15
C ILE A 85 -3.96 -0.59 14.75
N ASP A 86 -4.08 -0.56 16.07
CA ASP A 86 -5.30 -1.00 16.75
C ASP A 86 -6.42 0.07 16.74
N ASP A 87 -7.58 -0.31 17.28
CA ASP A 87 -8.77 0.53 17.43
C ASP A 87 -8.54 1.77 18.33
N LYS A 88 -7.47 1.77 19.13
CA LYS A 88 -7.02 2.87 19.98
C LYS A 88 -5.89 3.68 19.35
N GLN A 89 -5.64 3.50 18.05
CA GLN A 89 -4.60 4.18 17.27
C GLN A 89 -3.17 3.92 17.77
N ASN A 90 -2.93 2.80 18.43
CA ASN A 90 -1.60 2.40 18.85
C ASN A 90 -1.00 1.45 17.82
N LEU A 91 0.24 1.72 17.43
CA LEU A 91 1.01 0.83 16.58
C LEU A 91 1.33 -0.47 17.34
N ARG A 92 0.92 -1.61 16.79
CA ARG A 92 1.10 -2.94 17.40
C ARG A 92 2.14 -3.79 16.70
N GLN A 93 2.31 -3.62 15.40
CA GLN A 93 3.23 -4.43 14.62
C GLN A 93 3.78 -3.65 13.43
N ILE A 94 5.06 -3.86 13.14
CA ILE A 94 5.77 -3.28 11.99
C ILE A 94 6.51 -4.41 11.28
N THR A 95 6.31 -4.56 9.97
CA THR A 95 7.20 -5.32 9.09
C THR A 95 7.76 -4.38 8.04
N ILE A 96 9.07 -4.39 7.85
CA ILE A 96 9.73 -3.69 6.75
C ILE A 96 10.52 -4.72 5.96
N ASN A 97 10.18 -4.86 4.68
CA ASN A 97 10.89 -5.71 3.74
C ASN A 97 11.67 -4.83 2.76
N ASP A 98 12.81 -5.34 2.30
CA ASP A 98 13.54 -4.76 1.19
C ASP A 98 12.73 -4.85 -0.11
N LEU A 99 13.01 -3.97 -1.07
CA LEU A 99 12.29 -3.82 -2.33
C LEU A 99 12.07 -5.12 -3.14
N PRO A 100 13.04 -6.08 -3.20
CA PRO A 100 12.87 -7.29 -4.00
C PRO A 100 12.05 -8.38 -3.31
N VAL A 101 11.76 -8.27 -2.01
CA VAL A 101 11.08 -9.31 -1.24
C VAL A 101 9.59 -8.98 -1.10
N GLY A 102 8.75 -9.75 -1.80
CA GLY A 102 7.30 -9.60 -1.74
C GLY A 102 6.65 -10.29 -0.53
N ARG A 103 5.38 -9.97 -0.27
CA ARG A 103 4.52 -10.53 0.78
C ARG A 103 3.16 -10.97 0.26
#